data_AF-A0A368BEA5-F1
#
_entry.id   AF-A0A368BEA5-F1
#
_cell.length_a   1.000
_cell.length_b   1.000
_cell.length_c   1.000
_cell.angle_alpha   90.00
_cell.angle_beta   90.00
_cell.angle_gamma   90.00
#
_symmetry.space_group_name_H-M   'P 1'
#
loop_
_entity.id
_entity.type
_entity.pdbx_description
1 polymer ?
#
loop_
_entity_poly.entity_id
_entity_poly.type
_entity_poly.pdbx_seq_one_letter_code
_entity_poly.pdbx_strand_id
1 'polypeptide(L)'
;MKYPIQLGTIVSVFAGLVITSLLPSTLDARIGERRESIERRLFSSGGIVYRDDTIEENRRKGMPYAQYLEYLPSNTYVRIYFKTSDGRRPSSSELSDRRMSAGWDLHVVYVNGKSAIEVYKRSQDMTEQEFNRLMAIHAGGSFWKRLDKEDKAEVVSAFGFEMIRDDGLVRAQKLGRDSILFFEAEIDAKLAEMKTSDLQEKAPVSVDGF
;
A
#
# COMPACT_ATOMS: atom_id res chain seq x y z
N MET A 1 49.82 -37.95 -52.65
CA MET A 1 48.82 -38.54 -53.57
C MET A 1 47.50 -38.72 -52.83
N LYS A 2 46.42 -38.18 -53.42
CA LYS A 2 45.00 -38.58 -53.32
C LYS A 2 44.28 -38.47 -51.96
N TYR A 3 43.45 -37.42 -51.85
CA TYR A 3 42.14 -37.48 -51.17
C TYR A 3 41.12 -38.22 -52.06
N PRO A 4 40.08 -38.84 -51.47
CA PRO A 4 38.70 -38.30 -51.57
C PRO A 4 37.90 -38.46 -50.24
N ILE A 5 37.14 -37.46 -49.76
CA ILE A 5 35.76 -37.01 -50.08
C ILE A 5 34.61 -37.88 -49.50
N GLN A 6 33.98 -37.31 -48.45
CA GLN A 6 32.55 -37.19 -48.06
C GLN A 6 31.63 -38.40 -47.84
N LEU A 7 30.96 -38.39 -46.67
CA LEU A 7 29.51 -38.29 -46.37
C LEU A 7 29.41 -38.52 -44.84
N GLY A 8 28.85 -37.68 -43.97
CA GLY A 8 27.58 -36.96 -44.04
C GLY A 8 26.69 -37.48 -42.90
N THR A 9 26.66 -36.81 -41.74
CA THR A 9 25.50 -36.81 -40.82
C THR A 9 25.63 -35.67 -39.81
N ILE A 10 24.63 -34.79 -39.84
CA ILE A 10 24.33 -33.71 -38.92
C ILE A 10 23.91 -34.30 -37.57
N VAL A 11 24.49 -33.84 -36.47
CA VAL A 11 23.81 -33.80 -35.17
C VAL A 11 24.10 -32.44 -34.54
N SER A 12 23.14 -31.53 -34.71
CA SER A 12 23.01 -30.33 -33.90
C SER A 12 22.69 -30.74 -32.46
N VAL A 13 23.49 -30.29 -31.49
CA VAL A 13 23.01 -30.11 -30.12
C VAL A 13 23.30 -28.66 -29.73
N PHE A 14 22.24 -27.86 -29.82
CA PHE A 14 22.10 -26.60 -29.12
C PHE A 14 22.24 -26.86 -27.62
N ALA A 15 23.29 -26.31 -27.00
CA ALA A 15 23.28 -26.01 -25.57
C ALA A 15 23.48 -24.50 -25.43
N GLY A 16 22.45 -23.75 -25.85
CA GLY A 16 22.30 -22.36 -25.47
C GLY A 16 22.09 -22.32 -23.96
N LEU A 17 23.12 -21.90 -23.23
CA LEU A 17 22.99 -21.54 -21.83
C LEU A 17 22.27 -20.19 -21.78
N VAL A 18 20.95 -20.26 -21.95
CA VAL A 18 20.04 -19.14 -21.66
C VAL A 18 20.03 -19.00 -20.13
N ILE A 19 20.97 -18.21 -19.60
CA ILE A 19 20.84 -17.66 -18.25
C ILE A 19 19.83 -16.50 -18.35
N THR A 20 18.56 -16.84 -18.49
CA THR A 20 17.47 -15.92 -18.18
C THR A 20 16.87 -16.33 -16.85
N SER A 21 16.59 -15.31 -16.03
CA SER A 21 15.64 -15.31 -14.92
C SER A 21 15.98 -16.14 -13.68
N LEU A 22 17.06 -15.76 -13.00
CA LEU A 22 17.04 -15.72 -11.52
C LEU A 22 17.44 -14.32 -11.08
N LEU A 23 16.69 -13.32 -11.53
CA LEU A 23 16.61 -12.07 -10.78
C LEU A 23 15.88 -12.43 -9.47
N PRO A 24 16.43 -12.11 -8.29
CA PRO A 24 15.63 -12.14 -7.08
C PRO A 24 14.40 -11.29 -7.36
N SER A 25 13.21 -11.85 -7.16
CA SER A 25 11.98 -11.07 -7.07
C SER A 25 12.31 -9.88 -6.20
N THR A 26 12.25 -8.67 -6.77
CA THR A 26 12.19 -7.46 -5.97
C THR A 26 11.16 -7.77 -4.90
N LEU A 27 11.58 -7.71 -3.64
CA LEU A 27 10.65 -7.69 -2.53
C LEU A 27 9.88 -6.40 -2.72
N ASP A 28 8.89 -6.42 -3.62
CA ASP A 28 8.17 -5.24 -4.05
C ASP A 28 7.61 -4.59 -2.79
N ALA A 29 7.89 -3.30 -2.68
CA ALA A 29 7.08 -2.39 -1.88
C ALA A 29 5.61 -2.85 -1.90
N ARG A 30 4.96 -2.97 -0.74
CA ARG A 30 3.53 -3.33 -0.73
C ARG A 30 2.68 -2.26 -1.40
N ILE A 31 3.03 -0.99 -1.21
CA ILE A 31 2.52 0.12 -2.02
C ILE A 31 2.98 -0.08 -3.47
N GLY A 32 2.03 -0.02 -4.40
CA GLY A 32 2.20 -0.32 -5.82
C GLY A 32 1.75 -1.73 -6.22
N GLU A 33 1.46 -2.62 -5.26
CA GLU A 33 1.00 -3.98 -5.57
C GLU A 33 -0.39 -3.99 -6.24
N ARG A 34 -0.59 -4.95 -7.13
CA ARG A 34 -1.92 -5.23 -7.70
C ARG A 34 -2.83 -5.87 -6.65
N ARG A 35 -4.13 -5.59 -6.77
CA ARG A 35 -5.17 -6.17 -5.91
C ARG A 35 -5.07 -7.70 -5.81
N GLU A 36 -4.89 -8.38 -6.94
CA GLU A 36 -4.83 -9.84 -6.99
C GLU A 36 -3.64 -10.40 -6.18
N SER A 37 -2.52 -9.66 -6.11
CA SER A 37 -1.35 -10.06 -5.32
C SER A 37 -1.59 -9.90 -3.82
N ILE A 38 -2.19 -8.77 -3.41
CA ILE A 38 -2.60 -8.52 -2.02
C ILE A 38 -3.61 -9.58 -1.57
N GLU A 39 -4.67 -9.79 -2.35
CA GLU A 39 -5.74 -10.74 -2.04
C GLU A 39 -5.24 -12.18 -1.98
N ARG A 40 -4.39 -12.61 -2.92
CA ARG A 40 -3.80 -13.96 -2.89
C ARG A 40 -3.08 -14.22 -1.58
N ARG A 41 -2.18 -13.31 -1.17
CA ARG A 41 -1.39 -13.44 0.08
C ARG A 41 -2.26 -13.33 1.33
N LEU A 42 -3.24 -12.43 1.30
CA LEU A 42 -4.08 -12.17 2.46
C LEU A 42 -5.03 -13.35 2.70
N PHE A 43 -5.69 -13.84 1.64
CA PHE A 43 -6.65 -14.94 1.75
C PHE A 43 -5.98 -16.29 2.00
N SER A 44 -4.77 -16.53 1.45
CA SER A 44 -3.98 -17.72 1.76
C SER A 44 -3.56 -17.79 3.23
N SER A 45 -3.62 -16.66 3.94
CA SER A 45 -3.24 -16.55 5.35
C SER A 45 -4.42 -16.21 6.26
N GLY A 46 -5.65 -16.56 5.85
CA GLY A 46 -6.85 -16.48 6.68
C GLY A 46 -7.59 -15.14 6.62
N GLY A 47 -7.09 -14.13 5.90
CA GLY A 47 -7.82 -12.87 5.76
C GLY A 47 -9.08 -12.99 4.90
N ILE A 48 -9.95 -11.99 5.03
CA ILE A 48 -11.20 -11.86 4.28
C ILE A 48 -11.35 -10.44 3.73
N VAL A 49 -12.27 -10.28 2.79
CA VAL A 49 -12.76 -8.97 2.36
C VAL A 49 -14.12 -8.75 3.00
N TYR A 50 -14.39 -7.54 3.51
CA TYR A 50 -15.76 -7.18 3.85
C TYR A 50 -16.58 -7.13 2.55
N ARG A 51 -17.86 -7.50 2.63
CA ARG A 51 -18.77 -7.52 1.48
C ARG A 51 -20.11 -6.85 1.76
N ASP A 52 -20.33 -6.49 3.02
CA ASP A 52 -21.53 -5.82 3.46
C ASP A 52 -21.28 -4.31 3.39
N ASP A 53 -22.04 -3.62 2.55
CA ASP A 53 -21.87 -2.19 2.29
C ASP A 53 -22.02 -1.34 3.57
N THR A 54 -22.91 -1.75 4.48
CA THR A 54 -23.13 -1.05 5.75
C THR A 54 -21.90 -1.18 6.65
N ILE A 55 -21.30 -2.37 6.71
CA ILE A 55 -20.06 -2.59 7.46
C ILE A 55 -18.92 -1.80 6.82
N GLU A 56 -18.78 -1.83 5.49
CA GLU A 56 -17.73 -1.09 4.79
C GLU A 56 -17.83 0.42 5.03
N GLU A 57 -19.02 1.00 4.91
CA GLU A 57 -19.23 2.43 5.13
C GLU A 57 -18.87 2.85 6.56
N ASN A 58 -19.33 2.08 7.56
CA ASN A 58 -19.00 2.33 8.96
C ASN A 58 -17.48 2.27 9.21
N ARG A 59 -16.77 1.34 8.55
CA ARG A 59 -15.31 1.19 8.68
C ARG A 59 -14.55 2.31 8.00
N ARG A 60 -15.06 2.82 6.87
CA ARG A 60 -14.44 3.95 6.14
C ARG A 60 -14.55 5.27 6.91
N LYS A 61 -15.55 5.40 7.79
CA LYS A 61 -15.80 6.64 8.52
C LYS A 61 -14.58 7.07 9.34
N GLY A 62 -14.16 8.32 9.16
CA GLY A 62 -13.01 8.90 9.88
C GLY A 62 -11.64 8.42 9.40
N MET A 63 -11.56 7.64 8.31
CA MET A 63 -10.27 7.27 7.72
C MET A 63 -9.61 8.48 7.06
N PRO A 64 -8.27 8.64 7.18
CA PRO A 64 -7.55 9.83 6.72
C PRO A 64 -7.67 10.08 5.21
N TYR A 65 -7.79 9.00 4.43
CA TYR A 65 -7.94 9.05 2.97
C TYR A 65 -9.34 9.48 2.52
N ALA A 66 -10.36 9.42 3.39
CA ALA A 66 -11.75 9.61 2.99
C ALA A 66 -12.00 11.01 2.41
N GLN A 67 -11.38 12.04 3.00
CA GLN A 67 -11.48 13.44 2.54
C GLN A 67 -10.81 13.68 1.19
N TYR A 68 -9.97 12.75 0.71
CA TYR A 68 -9.20 12.91 -0.51
C TYR A 68 -9.77 12.13 -1.70
N LEU A 69 -10.81 11.30 -1.47
CA LEU A 69 -11.36 10.43 -2.51
C LEU A 69 -11.93 11.20 -3.71
N GLU A 70 -12.41 12.42 -3.50
CA GLU A 70 -12.96 13.27 -4.56
C GLU A 70 -11.88 13.86 -5.49
N TYR A 71 -10.64 13.98 -5.02
CA TYR A 71 -9.51 14.46 -5.80
C TYR A 71 -8.77 13.34 -6.55
N LEU A 72 -9.08 12.08 -6.25
CA LEU A 72 -8.44 10.94 -6.89
C LEU A 72 -9.06 10.62 -8.25
N PRO A 73 -8.30 9.99 -9.18
CA PRO A 73 -8.81 9.62 -10.50
C PRO A 73 -10.07 8.74 -10.43
N SER A 74 -10.92 8.80 -11.47
CA SER A 74 -12.22 8.11 -11.51
C SER A 74 -12.16 6.58 -11.41
N ASN A 75 -11.01 5.98 -11.71
CA ASN A 75 -10.80 4.53 -11.55
C ASN A 75 -10.30 4.13 -10.15
N THR A 76 -10.42 5.04 -9.19
CA THR A 76 -10.08 4.80 -7.79
C THR A 76 -11.19 4.04 -7.09
N TYR A 77 -10.81 3.05 -6.28
CA TYR A 77 -11.74 2.35 -5.41
C TYR A 77 -11.07 1.90 -4.11
N VAL A 78 -11.88 1.75 -3.06
CA VAL A 78 -11.42 1.31 -1.75
C VAL A 78 -11.84 -0.14 -1.53
N ARG A 79 -10.94 -0.96 -0.99
CA ARG A 79 -11.27 -2.27 -0.43
C ARG A 79 -10.86 -2.32 1.03
N ILE A 80 -11.69 -2.94 1.84
CA ILE A 80 -11.41 -3.15 3.26
C ILE A 80 -11.30 -4.64 3.49
N TYR A 81 -10.17 -5.05 4.04
CA TYR A 81 -9.92 -6.42 4.40
C TYR A 81 -9.82 -6.56 5.91
N PHE A 82 -10.11 -7.75 6.41
CA PHE A 82 -9.98 -8.09 7.81
C PHE A 82 -9.13 -9.33 8.02
N LYS A 83 -8.30 -9.30 9.06
CA LYS A 83 -7.53 -10.45 9.52
C LYS A 83 -7.52 -10.51 11.04
N THR A 84 -7.83 -11.68 11.59
CA THR A 84 -7.75 -11.94 13.03
C THR A 84 -6.30 -11.89 13.53
N SER A 85 -6.12 -11.61 14.82
CA SER A 85 -4.79 -11.52 15.44
C SER A 85 -4.05 -12.86 15.47
N ASP A 86 -4.80 -13.95 15.61
CA ASP A 86 -4.28 -15.33 15.62
C ASP A 86 -4.11 -15.92 14.21
N GLY A 87 -4.48 -15.17 13.16
CA GLY A 87 -4.28 -15.52 11.76
C GLY A 87 -5.28 -16.54 11.21
N ARG A 88 -6.24 -17.01 12.00
CA ARG A 88 -7.29 -17.90 11.50
C ARG A 88 -8.30 -17.14 10.65
N ARG A 89 -9.06 -17.86 9.82
CA ARG A 89 -10.20 -17.26 9.15
C ARG A 89 -11.30 -16.90 10.16
N PRO A 90 -11.83 -15.66 10.17
CA PRO A 90 -12.92 -15.29 11.05
C PRO A 90 -14.21 -16.05 10.70
N SER A 91 -15.03 -16.34 11.69
CA SER A 91 -16.36 -16.90 11.50
C SER A 91 -17.39 -15.78 11.21
N SER A 92 -18.53 -16.12 10.62
CA SER A 92 -19.57 -15.15 10.29
C SER A 92 -20.10 -14.39 11.52
N SER A 93 -20.19 -15.06 12.69
CA SER A 93 -20.65 -14.44 13.93
C SER A 93 -19.69 -13.36 14.47
N GLU A 94 -18.39 -13.50 14.17
CA GLU A 94 -17.37 -12.53 14.61
C GLU A 94 -17.33 -11.25 13.77
N LEU A 95 -17.96 -11.29 12.59
CA LEU A 95 -18.07 -10.15 11.67
C LEU A 95 -19.34 -9.33 11.91
N SER A 96 -20.37 -9.94 12.46
CA SER A 96 -21.67 -9.33 12.71
C SER A 96 -21.80 -8.63 14.07
N ASP A 97 -20.90 -8.91 15.02
CA ASP A 97 -21.06 -8.47 16.40
C ASP A 97 -20.42 -7.09 16.66
N ARG A 98 -21.04 -6.30 17.56
CA ARG A 98 -20.56 -4.96 17.97
C ARG A 98 -19.18 -5.00 18.63
N ARG A 99 -18.75 -6.17 19.13
CA ARG A 99 -17.40 -6.44 19.63
C ARG A 99 -16.72 -7.45 18.72
N MET A 100 -16.27 -6.96 17.56
CA MET A 100 -15.49 -7.78 16.65
C MET A 100 -14.24 -8.36 17.31
N SER A 101 -13.88 -9.56 16.88
CA SER A 101 -12.69 -10.26 17.34
C SER A 101 -11.43 -9.43 17.13
N ALA A 102 -10.47 -9.59 18.04
CA ALA A 102 -9.21 -8.87 17.95
C ALA A 102 -8.53 -9.13 16.60
N GLY A 103 -8.22 -8.08 15.86
CA GLY A 103 -7.62 -8.21 14.54
C GLY A 103 -7.13 -6.91 13.92
N TRP A 104 -7.06 -6.93 12.60
CA TRP A 104 -6.54 -5.88 11.74
C TRP A 104 -7.55 -5.58 10.65
N ASP A 105 -7.96 -4.33 10.56
CA ASP A 105 -8.59 -3.78 9.36
C ASP A 105 -7.47 -3.23 8.46
N LEU A 106 -7.42 -3.70 7.22
CA LEU A 106 -6.54 -3.19 6.17
C LEU A 106 -7.39 -2.48 5.13
N HIS A 107 -7.28 -1.16 5.08
CA HIS A 107 -7.90 -0.35 4.06
C HIS A 107 -6.90 -0.13 2.94
N VAL A 108 -7.30 -0.42 1.71
CA VAL A 108 -6.47 -0.20 0.53
C VAL A 108 -7.23 0.68 -0.45
N VAL A 109 -6.66 1.84 -0.76
CA VAL A 109 -7.11 2.69 -1.85
C VAL A 109 -6.31 2.29 -3.08
N TYR A 110 -7.02 1.72 -4.06
CA TYR A 110 -6.43 1.37 -5.35
C TYR A 110 -6.61 2.51 -6.33
N VAL A 111 -5.51 2.92 -6.97
CA VAL A 111 -5.50 3.89 -8.07
C VAL A 111 -4.93 3.18 -9.30
N ASN A 112 -5.62 3.23 -10.44
CA ASN A 112 -5.24 2.47 -11.64
C ASN A 112 -5.01 0.96 -11.38
N GLY A 113 -5.76 0.37 -10.43
CA GLY A 113 -5.64 -1.06 -10.07
C GLY A 113 -4.43 -1.44 -9.20
N LYS A 114 -3.66 -0.46 -8.71
CA LYS A 114 -2.53 -0.66 -7.80
C LYS A 114 -2.76 0.02 -6.46
N SER A 115 -2.24 -0.57 -5.40
CA SER A 115 -2.30 0.02 -4.05
C SER A 115 -1.53 1.34 -4.01
N ALA A 116 -2.21 2.43 -3.68
CA ALA A 116 -1.61 3.76 -3.57
C ALA A 116 -1.55 4.24 -2.12
N ILE A 117 -2.55 3.87 -1.33
CA ILE A 117 -2.71 4.30 0.06
C ILE A 117 -3.20 3.09 0.85
N GLU A 118 -2.50 2.75 1.93
CA GLU A 118 -2.83 1.65 2.83
C GLU A 118 -2.92 2.12 4.27
N VAL A 119 -4.05 1.85 4.93
CA VAL A 119 -4.19 2.05 6.39
C VAL A 119 -4.27 0.69 7.06
N TYR A 120 -3.34 0.43 7.97
CA TYR A 120 -3.33 -0.73 8.84
C TYR A 120 -3.84 -0.30 10.20
N LYS A 121 -5.03 -0.75 10.57
CA LYS A 121 -5.69 -0.43 11.83
C LYS A 121 -5.85 -1.67 12.69
N ARG A 122 -5.22 -1.64 13.86
CA ARG A 122 -5.37 -2.67 14.89
C ARG A 122 -6.67 -2.41 15.65
N SER A 123 -7.36 -3.48 16.05
CA SER A 123 -8.56 -3.37 16.91
C SER A 123 -8.26 -2.94 18.36
N GLN A 124 -6.98 -2.86 18.73
CA GLN A 124 -6.43 -2.49 20.04
C GLN A 124 -5.18 -1.62 19.80
N ASP A 125 -4.53 -1.14 20.86
CA ASP A 125 -3.25 -0.43 20.73
C ASP A 125 -2.21 -1.32 20.02
N MET A 126 -1.55 -0.76 19.01
CA MET A 126 -0.51 -1.44 18.24
C MET A 126 0.77 -1.51 19.05
N THR A 127 1.31 -2.72 19.20
CA THR A 127 2.60 -2.93 19.85
C THR A 127 3.75 -2.42 18.97
N GLU A 128 4.89 -2.13 19.59
CA GLU A 128 6.10 -1.73 18.85
C GLU A 128 6.58 -2.83 17.90
N GLN A 129 6.43 -4.10 18.27
CA GLN A 129 6.79 -5.24 17.43
C GLN A 129 5.93 -5.32 16.17
N GLU A 130 4.60 -5.12 16.31
CA GLU A 130 3.68 -5.05 15.18
C GLU A 130 4.00 -3.87 14.26
N PHE A 131 4.26 -2.69 14.83
CA PHE A 131 4.69 -1.51 14.08
C PHE A 131 5.98 -1.77 13.29
N ASN A 132 7.02 -2.26 13.96
CA ASN A 132 8.31 -2.56 13.33
C ASN A 132 8.17 -3.62 12.23
N ARG A 133 7.29 -4.61 12.42
CA ARG A 133 7.00 -5.62 11.40
C ARG A 133 6.33 -5.00 10.17
N LEU A 134 5.36 -4.12 10.34
CA LEU A 134 4.72 -3.41 9.22
C LEU A 134 5.73 -2.55 8.47
N MET A 135 6.58 -1.81 9.19
CA MET A 135 7.65 -1.02 8.59
C MET A 135 8.60 -1.90 7.77
N ALA A 136 9.09 -3.01 8.34
CA ALA A 136 10.01 -3.92 7.65
C ALA A 136 9.39 -4.52 6.37
N ILE A 137 8.10 -4.85 6.41
CA ILE A 137 7.38 -5.38 5.26
C ILE A 137 7.28 -4.33 4.13
N HIS A 138 6.98 -3.08 4.46
CA HIS A 138 6.85 -1.99 3.47
C HIS A 138 8.19 -1.41 3.01
N ALA A 139 9.28 -1.74 3.70
CA ALA A 139 10.63 -1.34 3.31
C ALA A 139 11.05 -1.92 1.96
N GLY A 140 10.56 -3.11 1.58
CA GLY A 140 10.75 -3.66 0.23
C GLY A 140 12.22 -3.79 -0.21
N GLY A 141 13.12 -4.14 0.71
CA GLY A 141 14.57 -4.20 0.45
C GLY A 141 15.30 -2.86 0.54
N SER A 142 14.58 -1.75 0.72
CA SER A 142 15.12 -0.45 1.10
C SER A 142 15.06 -0.26 2.62
N PHE A 143 15.26 0.95 3.12
CA PHE A 143 15.19 1.30 4.54
C PHE A 143 14.41 2.60 4.75
N TRP A 144 13.97 2.82 5.99
CA TRP A 144 13.20 4.01 6.34
C TRP A 144 14.10 5.09 6.92
N LYS A 145 13.92 6.33 6.47
CA LYS A 145 14.57 7.53 6.98
C LYS A 145 13.54 8.38 7.72
N ARG A 146 13.94 8.96 8.85
CA ARG A 146 13.24 10.11 9.43
C ARG A 146 13.83 11.35 8.79
N LEU A 147 12.95 12.23 8.31
CA LEU A 147 13.37 13.56 7.88
C LEU A 147 13.52 14.47 9.10
N ASP A 148 14.56 15.28 9.09
CA ASP A 148 14.74 16.34 10.05
C ASP A 148 13.73 17.48 9.80
N LYS A 149 13.63 18.43 10.74
CA LYS A 149 12.58 19.46 10.68
C LYS A 149 12.70 20.36 9.45
N GLU A 150 13.91 20.65 9.01
CA GLU A 150 14.21 21.48 7.84
C GLU A 150 13.75 20.78 6.56
N ASP A 151 14.17 19.53 6.36
CA ASP A 151 13.75 18.71 5.22
C ASP A 151 12.22 18.52 5.17
N LYS A 152 11.55 18.38 6.32
CA LYS A 152 10.10 18.26 6.38
C LYS A 152 9.37 19.54 5.94
N ALA A 153 9.95 20.71 6.14
CA ALA A 153 9.31 21.97 5.80
C ALA A 153 9.25 22.20 4.29
N GLU A 154 10.19 21.63 3.54
CA GLU A 154 10.26 21.75 2.08
C GLU A 154 9.34 20.75 1.36
N VAL A 155 8.90 19.69 2.05
CA VAL A 155 8.12 18.62 1.44
C VAL A 155 6.62 18.85 1.64
N VAL A 156 5.93 19.10 0.52
CA VAL A 156 4.47 19.17 0.47
C VAL A 156 3.87 17.78 0.71
N SER A 157 2.87 17.69 1.60
CA SER A 157 2.19 16.45 1.97
C SER A 157 0.74 16.71 2.40
N ALA A 158 -0.19 15.89 1.91
CA ALA A 158 -1.61 15.94 2.24
C ALA A 158 -1.91 15.20 3.56
N PHE A 159 -1.17 14.12 3.81
CA PHE A 159 -1.33 13.30 5.01
C PHE A 159 -0.39 13.69 6.15
N GLY A 160 0.69 14.40 5.84
CA GLY A 160 1.87 14.48 6.72
C GLY A 160 2.58 13.13 6.81
N PHE A 161 3.86 13.13 7.17
CA PHE A 161 4.61 11.89 7.36
C PHE A 161 5.74 12.02 8.38
N GLU A 162 6.01 10.90 9.04
CA GLU A 162 7.11 10.77 10.00
C GLU A 162 8.34 10.14 9.38
N MET A 163 8.11 9.21 8.44
CA MET A 163 9.13 8.41 7.79
C MET A 163 8.95 8.48 6.28
N ILE A 164 10.05 8.51 5.56
CA ILE A 164 10.10 8.32 4.11
C ILE A 164 11.03 7.15 3.82
N ARG A 165 10.68 6.32 2.85
CA ARG A 165 11.58 5.27 2.38
C ARG A 165 12.76 5.91 1.66
N ASP A 166 13.92 5.27 1.72
CA ASP A 166 15.17 5.79 1.16
C ASP A 166 15.09 6.14 -0.34
N ASP A 167 14.28 5.40 -1.10
CA ASP A 167 13.99 5.68 -2.52
C ASP A 167 13.05 6.87 -2.77
N GLY A 168 12.48 7.46 -1.71
CA GLY A 168 11.57 8.60 -1.78
C GLY A 168 10.15 8.26 -2.25
N LEU A 169 9.87 7.00 -2.60
CA LEU A 169 8.62 6.62 -3.28
C LEU A 169 7.45 6.40 -2.31
N VAL A 170 7.74 6.00 -1.06
CA VAL A 170 6.73 5.67 -0.07
C VAL A 170 6.97 6.46 1.22
N ARG A 171 5.88 6.99 1.77
CA ARG A 171 5.85 7.70 3.04
C ARG A 171 5.01 6.94 4.05
N ALA A 172 5.32 7.12 5.33
CA ALA A 172 4.56 6.52 6.42
C ALA A 172 4.25 7.54 7.52
N GLN A 173 3.02 7.48 8.03
CA GLN A 173 2.52 8.32 9.11
C GLN A 173 1.84 7.45 10.17
N LYS A 174 2.24 7.61 11.43
CA LYS A 174 1.53 6.97 12.54
C LYS A 174 0.25 7.73 12.82
N LEU A 175 -0.85 7.01 13.03
CA LEU A 175 -2.17 7.57 13.30
C LEU A 175 -2.63 7.12 14.68
N GLY A 176 -2.29 7.91 15.70
CA GLY A 176 -2.58 7.56 17.09
C GLY A 176 -1.82 6.31 17.55
N ARG A 177 -2.49 5.46 18.34
CA ARG A 177 -1.87 4.28 18.98
C ARG A 177 -2.15 2.97 18.26
N ASP A 178 -3.19 2.90 17.45
CA ASP A 178 -3.69 1.65 16.86
C ASP A 178 -3.45 1.56 15.34
N SER A 179 -3.03 2.65 14.70
CA SER A 179 -3.05 2.75 13.24
C SER A 179 -1.77 3.32 12.64
N ILE A 180 -1.44 2.85 11.45
CA ILE A 180 -0.38 3.40 10.60
C ILE A 180 -0.85 3.49 9.16
N LEU A 181 -0.43 4.54 8.49
CA LEU A 181 -0.75 4.87 7.12
C LEU A 181 0.54 4.82 6.28
N PHE A 182 0.50 4.08 5.17
CA PHE A 182 1.52 4.04 4.13
C PHE A 182 0.94 4.56 2.82
N PHE A 183 1.71 5.33 2.06
CA PHE A 183 1.21 5.91 0.82
C PHE A 183 2.32 6.29 -0.15
N GLU A 184 1.96 6.33 -1.43
CA GLU A 184 2.82 6.79 -2.51
C GLU A 184 3.06 8.31 -2.41
N ALA A 185 4.34 8.70 -2.46
CA ALA A 185 4.76 10.10 -2.28
C ALA A 185 4.21 11.03 -3.37
N GLU A 186 4.14 10.55 -4.62
CA GLU A 186 3.62 11.34 -5.75
C GLU A 186 2.13 11.65 -5.59
N ILE A 187 1.33 10.66 -5.18
CA ILE A 187 -0.11 10.83 -4.95
C ILE A 187 -0.34 11.80 -3.79
N ASP A 188 0.42 11.68 -2.70
CA ASP A 188 0.32 12.59 -1.55
C ASP A 188 0.62 14.05 -1.91
N ALA A 189 1.68 14.30 -2.69
CA ALA A 189 1.99 15.66 -3.15
C ALA A 189 0.87 16.24 -4.01
N LYS A 190 0.36 15.47 -4.98
CA LYS A 190 -0.74 15.89 -5.85
C LYS A 190 -2.02 16.20 -5.06
N LEU A 191 -2.36 15.37 -4.09
CA LEU A 191 -3.52 15.58 -3.22
C LEU A 191 -3.39 16.88 -2.40
N ALA A 192 -2.19 17.20 -1.95
CA ALA A 192 -1.92 18.41 -1.18
C ALA A 192 -2.10 19.67 -2.04
N GLU A 193 -1.60 19.63 -3.28
CA GLU A 193 -1.76 20.70 -4.26
C GLU A 193 -3.24 20.92 -4.60
N MET A 194 -3.96 19.84 -4.94
CA MET A 194 -5.38 19.91 -5.31
C MET A 194 -6.23 20.46 -4.16
N LYS A 195 -6.01 19.98 -2.93
CA LYS A 195 -6.73 20.47 -1.75
C LYS A 195 -6.42 21.93 -1.46
N THR A 196 -5.15 22.34 -1.59
CA THR A 196 -4.76 23.75 -1.39
C THR A 196 -5.43 24.65 -2.42
N SER A 197 -5.44 24.25 -3.69
CA SER A 197 -6.10 25.00 -4.77
C SER A 197 -7.60 25.15 -4.53
N ASP A 198 -8.28 24.06 -4.14
CA ASP A 198 -9.71 24.05 -3.86
C ASP A 198 -10.07 24.92 -2.65
N LEU A 199 -9.25 24.90 -1.59
CA LEU A 199 -9.42 25.77 -0.42
C LEU A 199 -9.21 27.25 -0.76
N GLN A 200 -8.27 27.57 -1.66
CA GLN A 200 -8.06 28.95 -2.12
C GLN A 200 -9.24 29.46 -2.95
N GLU A 201 -9.81 28.63 -3.82
CA GLU A 201 -10.99 28.99 -4.62
C GLU A 201 -12.24 29.20 -3.73
N LYS A 202 -12.39 28.38 -2.69
CA LYS A 202 -13.52 28.45 -1.74
C LYS A 202 -13.30 29.47 -0.62
N ALA A 203 -12.19 30.20 -0.61
CA ALA A 203 -11.86 31.12 0.47
C ALA A 203 -12.92 32.25 0.58
N PRO A 204 -13.55 32.43 1.75
CA PRO A 204 -14.58 33.45 1.90
C PRO A 204 -13.96 34.84 1.90
N VAL A 205 -14.42 35.70 0.98
CA VAL A 205 -14.00 37.11 0.83
C VAL A 205 -14.18 37.92 2.12
N SER A 206 -15.04 37.47 3.03
CA SER A 206 -15.26 38.11 4.34
C SER A 206 -14.03 38.11 5.25
N VAL A 207 -13.02 37.26 4.99
CA VAL A 207 -11.78 37.22 5.79
C VAL A 207 -10.89 38.44 5.50
N ASP A 208 -11.03 39.07 4.33
CA ASP A 208 -10.24 40.24 3.95
C ASP A 208 -10.64 41.53 4.72
N GLY A 209 -11.72 41.48 5.51
CA GLY A 209 -12.27 42.62 6.25
C GLY A 209 -12.11 42.57 7.77
N PHE A 210 -11.42 41.58 8.32
CA PHE A 210 -11.01 41.50 9.74
C PHE A 210 -9.59 42.01 9.94
#